data_AF-A0A356TR93-F1
#
_entry.id   AF-A0A356TR93-F1
#
_cell.length_a   1.000
_cell.length_b   1.000
_cell.length_c   1.000
_cell.angle_alpha   90.00
_cell.angle_beta   90.00
_cell.angle_gamma   90.00
#
_symmetry.space_group_name_H-M   'P 1'
#
loop_
_entity.id
_entity.type
_entity.pdbx_description
1 polymer ?
#
loop_
_entity_poly.entity_id
_entity_poly.type
_entity_poly.pdbx_seq_one_letter_code
_entity_poly.pdbx_strand_id
1 'polypeptide(L)'
;DSGCAAGAPACDTSGAAPICVPCLDSSAPGTPDEGCMAPTPTCDTSAATNVCVGCLTGADCGPTAPVCGGMMTCAICEDDTAGGTDTGCDASAPACNTSGATPVCQACEDTASGAGVDNGCAAGAPLCDTSGASPVCVECLGNADCGVGTVCGPADMCVPGCRDDGDCAGAPGTPFCDTAASVCVECRLDTECRGDLVCDPVSRACGAGDNDGDGVPDDVDLDDDNDGIPDTEELGGADLSGDVDGDGIADYRDASEVTCVDADMDGACDELPRSVDQDGDGVPNHFDLDADNDGIVDLVEGGGVDADGDGRADGFTDMDGDGLHDAFLAMPLPLPNTDAPDALRDFLDLDADGD
;
A
#
# COMPACT_ATOMS: atom_id res chain seq x y z
N ASP A 1 0.10 56.63 49.46
CA ASP A 1 -1.26 56.05 49.58
C ASP A 1 -2.14 56.61 50.70
N SER A 2 -1.62 57.14 51.82
CA SER A 2 -2.43 57.52 53.00
C SER A 2 -3.54 58.57 52.81
N GLY A 3 -3.61 59.23 51.65
CA GLY A 3 -4.64 60.21 51.30
C GLY A 3 -5.65 59.72 50.25
N CYS A 4 -5.51 58.48 49.77
CA CYS A 4 -6.32 57.94 48.70
C CYS A 4 -7.53 57.15 49.24
N ALA A 5 -8.64 57.17 48.48
CA ALA A 5 -9.88 56.48 48.86
C ALA A 5 -9.81 54.98 48.50
N ALA A 6 -10.66 54.16 49.13
CA ALA A 6 -10.65 52.70 48.95
C ALA A 6 -10.84 52.22 47.51
N GLY A 7 -11.49 53.00 46.64
CA GLY A 7 -11.67 52.67 45.22
C GLY A 7 -10.49 53.06 44.31
N ALA A 8 -9.51 53.79 44.84
CA ALA A 8 -8.30 54.20 44.12
C ALA A 8 -7.13 54.30 45.11
N PRO A 9 -6.68 53.19 45.73
CA PRO A 9 -5.80 53.22 46.89
C PRO A 9 -4.34 53.61 46.58
N ALA A 10 -3.88 53.46 45.33
CA ALA A 10 -2.50 53.70 44.93
C ALA A 10 -2.27 55.15 44.49
N CYS A 11 -1.18 55.76 44.94
CA CYS A 11 -0.84 57.16 44.62
C CYS A 11 0.21 57.23 43.51
N ASP A 12 -0.19 57.55 42.28
CA ASP A 12 0.74 57.81 41.19
C ASP A 12 1.45 59.15 41.37
N THR A 13 2.77 59.14 41.41
CA THR A 13 3.63 60.33 41.53
C THR A 13 4.48 60.60 40.29
N SER A 14 4.29 59.84 39.22
CA SER A 14 5.05 59.96 37.96
C SER A 14 4.74 61.24 37.17
N GLY A 15 3.54 61.81 37.37
CA GLY A 15 3.09 63.06 36.75
C GLY A 15 3.45 64.34 37.52
N ALA A 16 3.10 65.49 36.94
CA ALA A 16 3.35 66.81 37.54
C ALA A 16 2.54 67.10 38.83
N ALA A 17 1.46 66.34 39.05
CA ALA A 17 0.65 66.38 40.27
C ALA A 17 0.26 64.94 40.63
N PRO A 18 0.34 64.53 41.92
CA PRO A 18 0.01 63.18 42.33
C PRO A 18 -1.50 62.93 42.19
N ILE A 19 -1.85 61.77 41.63
CA ILE A 19 -3.23 61.33 41.44
C ILE A 19 -3.44 59.97 42.09
N CYS A 20 -4.63 59.73 42.63
CA CYS A 20 -5.00 58.42 43.15
C CYS A 20 -5.58 57.57 42.01
N VAL A 21 -5.05 56.37 41.83
CA VAL A 21 -5.46 55.39 40.83
C VAL A 21 -5.81 54.04 41.49
N PRO A 22 -6.61 53.19 40.84
CA PRO A 22 -6.94 51.86 41.36
C PRO A 22 -5.72 50.98 41.65
N CYS A 23 -4.73 51.00 40.77
CA CYS A 23 -3.48 50.27 40.95
C CYS A 23 -2.33 50.87 40.13
N LEU A 24 -1.10 50.44 40.45
CA LEU A 24 0.13 50.76 39.74
C LEU A 24 0.95 49.49 39.49
N ASP A 25 1.39 49.31 38.24
CA ASP A 25 2.40 48.31 37.85
C ASP A 25 3.78 48.78 38.31
N SER A 26 4.13 48.44 39.55
CA SER A 26 5.34 48.94 40.24
C SER A 26 6.16 47.84 40.89
N SER A 27 5.71 46.59 40.76
CA SER A 27 6.33 45.42 41.37
C SER A 27 7.03 44.56 40.31
N ALA A 28 7.85 43.60 40.75
CA ALA A 28 8.45 42.63 39.82
C ALA A 28 7.41 41.59 39.38
N PRO A 29 7.53 41.00 38.18
CA PRO A 29 6.63 39.93 37.73
C PRO A 29 6.50 38.80 38.77
N GLY A 30 5.26 38.38 39.04
CA GLY A 30 4.94 37.36 40.06
C GLY A 30 4.87 37.88 41.50
N THR A 31 4.98 39.20 41.72
CA THR A 31 4.71 39.83 43.03
C THR A 31 3.55 40.83 42.92
N PRO A 32 2.70 40.97 43.97
CA PRO A 32 1.53 41.85 43.87
C PRO A 32 1.89 43.31 43.61
N ASP A 33 1.18 43.91 42.66
CA ASP A 33 1.24 45.33 42.33
C ASP A 33 0.59 46.22 43.38
N GLU A 34 1.02 47.49 43.44
CA GLU A 34 0.47 48.44 44.40
C GLU A 34 -1.01 48.68 44.11
N GLY A 35 -1.85 48.50 45.14
CA GLY A 35 -3.31 48.60 45.03
C GLY A 35 -4.02 47.29 44.64
N CYS A 36 -3.28 46.26 44.22
CA CYS A 36 -3.81 44.95 43.88
C CYS A 36 -3.57 43.91 44.99
N MET A 37 -4.45 42.92 45.09
CA MET A 37 -4.37 41.83 46.07
C MET A 37 -4.92 40.53 45.48
N ALA A 38 -4.59 39.39 46.10
CA ALA A 38 -5.14 38.11 45.68
C ALA A 38 -6.69 38.13 45.69
N PRO A 39 -7.36 37.59 44.67
CA PRO A 39 -6.83 36.75 43.59
C PRO A 39 -6.36 37.50 42.31
N THR A 40 -6.36 38.83 42.29
CA THR A 40 -5.97 39.67 41.14
C THR A 40 -4.76 40.55 41.49
N PRO A 41 -3.54 39.99 41.55
CA PRO A 41 -2.36 40.70 42.02
C PRO A 41 -1.72 41.65 41.00
N THR A 42 -2.14 41.64 39.74
CA THR A 42 -1.46 42.33 38.62
C THR A 42 -2.27 43.55 38.17
N CYS A 43 -1.64 44.68 37.88
CA CYS A 43 -2.30 45.89 37.43
C CYS A 43 -2.26 46.05 35.90
N ASP A 44 -3.42 45.95 35.24
CA ASP A 44 -3.57 46.28 33.83
C ASP A 44 -3.63 47.80 33.62
N THR A 45 -2.49 48.38 33.22
CA THR A 45 -2.35 49.81 32.90
C THR A 45 -2.78 50.17 31.48
N SER A 46 -3.11 49.17 30.65
CA SER A 46 -3.65 49.40 29.29
C SER A 46 -5.13 49.77 29.31
N ALA A 47 -5.84 49.40 30.39
CA ALA A 47 -7.21 49.81 30.64
C ALA A 47 -7.27 51.29 31.04
N ALA A 48 -8.27 52.02 30.53
CA ALA A 48 -8.43 53.46 30.75
C ALA A 48 -8.57 53.90 32.23
N THR A 49 -8.75 52.95 33.15
CA THR A 49 -8.91 53.22 34.59
C THR A 49 -7.90 52.51 35.48
N ASN A 50 -6.93 51.76 34.94
CA ASN A 50 -6.10 50.78 35.66
C ASN A 50 -6.96 49.73 36.39
N VAL A 51 -6.84 48.44 36.03
CA VAL A 51 -7.70 47.40 36.61
C VAL A 51 -6.84 46.27 37.17
N CYS A 52 -7.14 45.82 38.39
CA CYS A 52 -6.48 44.63 38.93
C CYS A 52 -7.01 43.37 38.23
N VAL A 53 -6.10 42.60 37.64
CA VAL A 53 -6.33 41.34 36.94
C VAL A 53 -5.47 40.23 37.55
N GLY A 54 -5.72 38.97 37.19
CA GLY A 54 -4.94 37.84 37.69
C GLY A 54 -3.51 37.86 37.13
N CYS A 55 -3.37 38.10 35.82
CA CYS A 55 -2.10 38.17 35.10
C CYS A 55 -2.29 38.89 33.76
N LEU A 56 -1.20 39.36 33.14
CA LEU A 56 -1.17 39.90 31.78
C LEU A 56 -0.28 39.06 30.86
N THR A 57 0.74 38.43 31.42
CA THR A 57 1.68 37.53 30.76
C THR A 57 2.01 36.35 31.67
N GLY A 58 2.62 35.30 31.13
CA GLY A 58 3.09 34.16 31.95
C GLY A 58 4.15 34.54 32.99
N ALA A 59 4.83 35.68 32.84
CA ALA A 59 5.79 36.18 33.83
C ALA A 59 5.12 36.61 35.14
N ASP A 60 3.82 36.95 35.09
CA ASP A 60 3.04 37.35 36.26
C ASP A 60 2.59 36.14 37.09
N CYS A 61 2.83 34.93 36.57
CA CYS A 61 2.37 33.69 37.12
C CYS A 61 3.46 32.89 37.85
N GLY A 62 3.02 32.09 38.82
CA GLY A 62 3.90 31.26 39.64
C GLY A 62 4.30 29.95 38.97
N PRO A 63 5.29 29.21 39.53
CA PRO A 63 5.80 27.97 38.95
C PRO A 63 4.78 26.83 38.88
N THR A 64 3.68 26.92 39.64
CA THR A 64 2.61 25.91 39.67
C THR A 64 1.49 26.18 38.69
N ALA A 65 1.50 27.31 37.98
CA ALA A 65 0.50 27.69 36.98
C ALA A 65 1.09 28.78 36.07
N PRO A 66 2.10 28.47 35.24
CA PRO A 66 2.96 29.47 34.59
C PRO A 66 2.31 30.16 33.37
N VAL A 67 1.15 29.70 32.91
CA VAL A 67 0.47 30.24 31.73
C VAL A 67 -0.54 31.28 32.17
N CYS A 68 -0.59 32.44 31.51
CA CYS A 68 -1.63 33.43 31.76
C CYS A 68 -2.82 33.22 30.82
N GLY A 69 -3.91 32.70 31.40
CA GLY A 69 -5.13 32.31 30.72
C GLY A 69 -5.85 33.43 29.94
N GLY A 70 -6.67 33.10 28.95
CA GLY A 70 -7.54 34.03 28.20
C GLY A 70 -8.58 34.76 29.07
N MET A 71 -8.84 34.26 30.27
CA MET A 71 -9.64 34.95 31.32
C MET A 71 -8.78 35.82 32.26
N MET A 72 -7.51 36.10 31.90
CA MET A 72 -6.52 36.82 32.72
C MET A 72 -6.27 36.16 34.08
N THR A 73 -6.24 34.82 34.11
CA THR A 73 -6.00 34.01 35.30
C THR A 73 -4.86 33.03 35.06
N CYS A 74 -3.96 32.86 36.04
CA CYS A 74 -2.88 31.89 35.92
C CYS A 74 -3.41 30.44 35.87
N ALA A 75 -2.97 29.68 34.87
CA ALA A 75 -3.32 28.30 34.60
C ALA A 75 -2.07 27.44 34.38
N ILE A 76 -2.21 26.12 34.50
CA ILE A 76 -1.12 25.20 34.15
C ILE A 76 -0.98 24.98 32.65
N CYS A 77 -2.08 25.14 31.90
CA CYS A 77 -2.10 25.04 30.44
C CYS A 77 -3.23 25.89 29.84
N GLU A 78 -3.17 26.09 28.52
CA GLU A 78 -4.22 26.69 27.70
C GLU A 78 -4.40 25.93 26.38
N ASP A 79 -5.67 25.81 25.97
CA ASP A 79 -6.06 25.31 24.64
C ASP A 79 -5.95 26.47 23.63
N ASP A 80 -4.94 26.43 22.77
CA ASP A 80 -4.65 27.47 21.78
C ASP A 80 -5.18 27.14 20.36
N THR A 81 -5.94 26.05 20.22
CA THR A 81 -6.69 25.57 19.04
C THR A 81 -5.98 25.65 17.68
N ALA A 82 -5.56 24.48 17.17
CA ALA A 82 -5.90 23.89 15.85
C ALA A 82 -5.01 22.65 15.59
N GLY A 83 -4.70 21.90 16.64
CA GLY A 83 -3.79 20.77 16.62
C GLY A 83 -2.39 21.10 17.15
N GLY A 84 -1.78 20.10 17.76
CA GLY A 84 -0.47 20.16 18.40
C GLY A 84 -0.56 19.93 19.91
N THR A 85 0.57 20.09 20.59
CA THR A 85 0.63 20.11 22.05
C THR A 85 0.21 21.49 22.55
N ASP A 86 -0.83 21.53 23.36
CA ASP A 86 -1.37 22.74 23.97
C ASP A 86 -0.32 23.46 24.82
N THR A 87 -0.43 24.80 24.87
CA THR A 87 0.51 25.62 25.63
C THR A 87 0.51 25.21 27.10
N GLY A 88 1.69 24.88 27.64
CA GLY A 88 1.87 24.42 29.03
C GLY A 88 1.78 22.91 29.22
N CYS A 89 1.50 22.15 28.17
CA CYS A 89 1.48 20.69 28.16
C CYS A 89 2.72 20.07 27.49
N ASP A 90 2.83 18.74 27.53
CA ASP A 90 3.92 17.97 26.93
C ASP A 90 3.41 16.79 26.09
N ALA A 91 4.31 16.10 25.38
CA ALA A 91 3.96 15.02 24.46
C ALA A 91 3.27 13.80 25.12
N SER A 92 3.39 13.61 26.44
CA SER A 92 2.71 12.53 27.17
C SER A 92 1.28 12.87 27.58
N ALA A 93 0.95 14.17 27.61
CA ALA A 93 -0.38 14.69 27.92
C ALA A 93 -0.60 15.98 27.12
N PRO A 94 -0.79 15.89 25.79
CA PRO A 94 -0.66 17.05 24.92
C PRO A 94 -1.89 17.96 24.85
N ALA A 95 -3.06 17.55 25.36
CA ALA A 95 -4.29 18.35 25.33
C ALA A 95 -4.57 18.99 26.69
N CYS A 96 -5.04 20.22 26.71
CA CYS A 96 -5.41 20.98 27.90
C CYS A 96 -6.92 20.94 28.12
N ASN A 97 -7.37 20.25 29.17
CA ASN A 97 -8.77 20.23 29.56
C ASN A 97 -9.14 21.52 30.29
N THR A 98 -9.90 22.41 29.64
CA THR A 98 -10.36 23.68 30.22
C THR A 98 -11.74 23.60 30.87
N SER A 99 -12.40 22.43 30.88
CA SER A 99 -13.77 22.27 31.40
C SER A 99 -13.88 22.34 32.93
N GLY A 100 -12.77 22.16 33.64
CA GLY A 100 -12.67 22.23 35.10
C GLY A 100 -12.32 23.64 35.63
N ALA A 101 -12.45 23.83 36.95
CA ALA A 101 -12.05 25.08 37.62
C ALA A 101 -10.53 25.34 37.58
N THR A 102 -9.73 24.32 37.29
CA THR A 102 -8.29 24.38 37.03
C THR A 102 -8.03 23.61 35.75
N PRO A 103 -7.46 24.23 34.70
CA PRO A 103 -7.10 23.49 33.50
C PRO A 103 -6.10 22.38 33.81
N VAL A 104 -6.14 21.24 33.12
CA VAL A 104 -5.22 20.11 33.34
C VAL A 104 -4.80 19.48 32.02
N CYS A 105 -3.50 19.22 31.87
CA CYS A 105 -2.98 18.47 30.72
C CYS A 105 -3.40 16.99 30.80
N GLN A 106 -3.87 16.46 29.68
CA GLN A 106 -4.37 15.09 29.52
C GLN A 106 -3.98 14.52 28.15
N ALA A 107 -4.27 13.25 27.92
CA ALA A 107 -4.12 12.63 26.61
C ALA A 107 -4.97 13.33 25.54
N CYS A 108 -4.70 13.07 24.27
CA CYS A 108 -5.47 13.66 23.17
C CYS A 108 -6.98 13.38 23.28
N GLU A 109 -7.79 14.22 22.64
CA GLU A 109 -9.24 14.06 22.59
C GLU A 109 -9.76 14.09 21.16
N ASP A 110 -10.55 13.07 20.81
CA ASP A 110 -11.35 13.00 19.58
C ASP A 110 -12.41 14.11 19.60
N THR A 111 -12.09 15.21 18.95
CA THR A 111 -12.81 16.49 19.03
C THR A 111 -13.16 17.01 17.64
N ALA A 112 -12.49 16.54 16.60
CA ALA A 112 -12.85 16.79 15.22
C ALA A 112 -13.82 15.71 14.72
N SER A 113 -14.85 16.12 13.97
CA SER A 113 -15.65 15.15 13.20
C SER A 113 -15.05 15.02 11.80
N GLY A 114 -14.52 13.84 11.46
CA GLY A 114 -13.87 13.57 10.17
C GLY A 114 -12.37 13.91 10.17
N ALA A 115 -11.79 14.24 8.99
CA ALA A 115 -10.35 14.49 8.80
C ALA A 115 -9.81 15.82 9.37
N GLY A 116 -10.44 16.34 10.43
CA GLY A 116 -9.90 17.48 11.17
C GLY A 116 -8.79 17.05 12.12
N VAL A 117 -8.04 18.01 12.64
CA VAL A 117 -6.98 17.72 13.63
C VAL A 117 -7.61 17.68 15.03
N ASP A 118 -7.46 16.55 15.70
CA ASP A 118 -7.91 16.34 17.07
C ASP A 118 -7.08 17.13 18.09
N ASN A 119 -7.71 17.43 19.22
CA ASN A 119 -7.09 18.19 20.28
C ASN A 119 -5.92 17.40 20.89
N GLY A 120 -4.77 18.06 21.05
CA GLY A 120 -3.53 17.41 21.46
C GLY A 120 -2.77 16.67 20.34
N CYS A 121 -3.29 16.63 19.12
CA CYS A 121 -2.69 15.91 17.99
C CYS A 121 -2.13 16.85 16.92
N ALA A 122 -0.94 16.57 16.41
CA ALA A 122 -0.27 17.44 15.44
C ALA A 122 -0.69 17.12 14.00
N ALA A 123 -0.46 18.03 13.05
CA ALA A 123 -0.83 17.81 11.65
C ALA A 123 -0.21 16.56 10.99
N GLY A 124 0.90 16.04 11.52
CA GLY A 124 1.51 14.79 11.05
C GLY A 124 0.85 13.52 11.57
N ALA A 125 0.12 13.61 12.68
CA ALA A 125 -0.66 12.52 13.27
C ALA A 125 -1.96 13.14 13.84
N PRO A 126 -2.92 13.51 12.97
CA PRO A 126 -3.99 14.41 13.33
C PRO A 126 -5.14 13.76 14.09
N LEU A 127 -5.21 12.43 14.18
CA LEU A 127 -6.32 11.71 14.78
C LEU A 127 -5.94 11.17 16.16
N CYS A 128 -6.89 11.15 17.09
CA CYS A 128 -6.71 10.57 18.41
C CYS A 128 -7.36 9.18 18.49
N ASP A 129 -6.55 8.11 18.54
CA ASP A 129 -7.06 6.77 18.84
C ASP A 129 -7.45 6.66 20.31
N THR A 130 -8.74 6.56 20.57
CA THR A 130 -9.32 6.41 21.91
C THR A 130 -9.69 4.95 22.25
N SER A 131 -9.41 3.99 21.37
CA SER A 131 -9.75 2.58 21.56
C SER A 131 -8.92 1.90 22.67
N GLY A 132 -7.72 2.42 22.92
CA GLY A 132 -6.80 1.96 23.96
C GLY A 132 -7.08 2.54 25.36
N ALA A 133 -6.42 1.97 26.37
CA ALA A 133 -6.47 2.48 27.75
C ALA A 133 -5.72 3.82 27.93
N SER A 134 -4.98 4.26 26.92
CA SER A 134 -4.25 5.53 26.87
C SER A 134 -4.38 6.07 25.46
N PRO A 135 -5.11 7.17 25.24
CA PRO A 135 -5.29 7.74 23.91
C PRO A 135 -3.96 8.17 23.29
N VAL A 136 -3.78 7.89 21.99
CA VAL A 136 -2.55 8.19 21.25
C VAL A 136 -2.88 8.86 19.93
N CYS A 137 -2.07 9.85 19.54
CA CYS A 137 -2.20 10.49 18.23
C CYS A 137 -1.63 9.60 17.13
N VAL A 138 -2.42 9.36 16.08
CA VAL A 138 -2.13 8.50 14.94
C VAL A 138 -2.38 9.23 13.63
N GLU A 139 -1.85 8.71 12.53
CA GLU A 139 -2.07 9.32 11.21
C GLU A 139 -3.42 8.94 10.61
N CYS A 140 -3.91 7.72 10.90
CA CYS A 140 -5.15 7.18 10.36
C CYS A 140 -5.82 6.23 11.36
N LEU A 141 -7.15 6.10 11.29
CA LEU A 141 -7.93 5.06 11.97
C LEU A 141 -8.60 4.12 10.95
N GLY A 142 -8.65 4.54 9.68
CA GLY A 142 -9.01 3.72 8.53
C GLY A 142 -8.55 4.35 7.22
N ASN A 143 -8.79 3.64 6.11
CA ASN A 143 -8.29 4.06 4.78
C ASN A 143 -8.84 5.40 4.30
N ALA A 144 -10.03 5.80 4.78
CA ALA A 144 -10.63 7.09 4.43
C ALA A 144 -9.85 8.29 4.99
N ASP A 145 -8.99 8.06 5.99
CA ASP A 145 -8.15 9.09 6.59
C ASP A 145 -6.84 9.30 5.80
N CYS A 146 -6.50 8.33 4.94
CA CYS A 146 -5.32 8.37 4.10
C CYS A 146 -5.62 9.03 2.75
N GLY A 147 -4.61 9.73 2.20
CA GLY A 147 -4.70 10.35 0.89
C GLY A 147 -4.82 9.34 -0.25
N VAL A 148 -5.11 9.83 -1.46
CA VAL A 148 -5.19 8.96 -2.65
C VAL A 148 -3.90 8.17 -2.84
N GLY A 149 -4.02 6.85 -3.00
CA GLY A 149 -2.88 5.94 -3.16
C GLY A 149 -2.16 5.57 -1.85
N THR A 150 -2.78 5.83 -0.70
CA THR A 150 -2.30 5.38 0.61
C THR A 150 -3.44 4.74 1.41
N VAL A 151 -3.09 3.80 2.28
CA VAL A 151 -4.00 3.00 3.11
C VAL A 151 -3.51 2.96 4.55
N CYS A 152 -4.42 2.68 5.49
CA CYS A 152 -4.08 2.71 6.90
C CYS A 152 -3.32 1.44 7.32
N GLY A 153 -2.08 1.64 7.77
CA GLY A 153 -1.15 0.59 8.21
C GLY A 153 -1.49 0.00 9.58
N PRO A 154 -0.78 -1.06 10.03
CA PRO A 154 -1.04 -1.74 11.29
C PRO A 154 -0.49 -0.99 12.51
N ALA A 155 0.25 0.09 12.26
CA ALA A 155 0.79 1.01 13.25
C ALA A 155 0.06 2.36 13.18
N ASP A 156 -1.14 2.38 12.58
CA ASP A 156 -1.99 3.57 12.44
C ASP A 156 -1.27 4.73 11.72
N MET A 157 -0.45 4.35 10.73
CA MET A 157 0.29 5.24 9.83
C MET A 157 -0.17 5.02 8.39
N CYS A 158 -0.28 6.09 7.59
CA CYS A 158 -0.63 5.95 6.18
C CYS A 158 0.55 5.42 5.38
N VAL A 159 0.37 4.26 4.75
CA VAL A 159 1.39 3.63 3.90
C VAL A 159 0.98 3.68 2.43
N PRO A 160 1.92 3.80 1.49
CA PRO A 160 1.60 3.73 0.06
C PRO A 160 0.93 2.41 -0.32
N GLY A 161 -0.01 2.48 -1.27
CA GLY A 161 -0.52 1.30 -1.96
C GLY A 161 -1.77 0.67 -1.37
N CYS A 162 -1.69 -0.64 -1.15
CA CYS A 162 -2.77 -1.51 -0.70
C CYS A 162 -2.24 -2.55 0.31
N ARG A 163 -3.15 -3.13 1.09
CA ARG A 163 -2.89 -4.23 2.06
C ARG A 163 -3.74 -5.45 1.75
N ASP A 164 -4.90 -5.25 1.14
CA ASP A 164 -5.77 -6.30 0.63
C ASP A 164 -6.53 -5.81 -0.63
N ASP A 165 -7.25 -6.74 -1.28
CA ASP A 165 -7.99 -6.45 -2.51
C ASP A 165 -9.14 -5.45 -2.30
N GLY A 166 -9.64 -5.33 -1.06
CA GLY A 166 -10.64 -4.34 -0.69
C GLY A 166 -10.15 -2.91 -0.92
N ASP A 167 -8.86 -2.67 -0.74
CA ASP A 167 -8.20 -1.40 -1.03
C ASP A 167 -8.16 -1.08 -2.54
N CYS A 168 -8.18 -2.12 -3.38
CA CYS A 168 -8.08 -2.02 -4.83
C CYS A 168 -9.45 -2.04 -5.54
N ALA A 169 -10.55 -2.27 -4.82
CA ALA A 169 -11.91 -2.37 -5.37
C ALA A 169 -12.39 -1.12 -6.15
N GLY A 170 -11.76 0.05 -5.94
CA GLY A 170 -12.05 1.30 -6.66
C GLY A 170 -11.09 1.62 -7.82
N ALA A 171 -10.03 0.83 -8.00
CA ALA A 171 -8.99 1.08 -9.00
C ALA A 171 -9.37 0.42 -10.35
N PRO A 172 -9.61 1.21 -11.42
CA PRO A 172 -10.00 0.64 -12.71
C PRO A 172 -8.86 -0.19 -13.30
N GLY A 173 -9.11 -1.48 -13.54
CA GLY A 173 -8.14 -2.39 -14.18
C GLY A 173 -7.09 -2.98 -13.23
N THR A 174 -7.12 -2.66 -11.94
CA THR A 174 -6.18 -3.24 -10.97
C THR A 174 -6.90 -3.63 -9.68
N PRO A 175 -7.75 -4.67 -9.69
CA PRO A 175 -8.63 -4.99 -8.56
C PRO A 175 -7.93 -5.77 -7.43
N PHE A 176 -6.69 -6.22 -7.64
CA PHE A 176 -5.98 -7.09 -6.70
C PHE A 176 -4.80 -6.38 -6.05
N CYS A 177 -4.50 -6.72 -4.79
CA CYS A 177 -3.37 -6.16 -4.08
C CYS A 177 -2.16 -7.10 -4.10
N ASP A 178 -1.06 -6.66 -4.72
CA ASP A 178 0.26 -7.25 -4.45
C ASP A 178 0.74 -6.75 -3.09
N THR A 179 0.54 -7.56 -2.06
CA THR A 179 0.92 -7.24 -0.68
C THR A 179 2.44 -7.17 -0.48
N ALA A 180 3.24 -7.80 -1.35
CA ALA A 180 4.70 -7.74 -1.27
C ALA A 180 5.22 -6.40 -1.79
N ALA A 181 4.65 -5.90 -2.89
CA ALA A 181 4.97 -4.61 -3.46
C ALA A 181 4.15 -3.44 -2.89
N SER A 182 3.08 -3.73 -2.14
CA SER A 182 2.07 -2.75 -1.71
C SER A 182 1.58 -1.93 -2.90
N VAL A 183 1.07 -2.59 -3.94
CA VAL A 183 0.53 -1.93 -5.13
C VAL A 183 -0.68 -2.70 -5.67
N CYS A 184 -1.67 -1.97 -6.18
CA CYS A 184 -2.78 -2.60 -6.88
C CYS A 184 -2.32 -3.03 -8.27
N VAL A 185 -2.59 -4.29 -8.60
CA VAL A 185 -2.21 -4.96 -9.85
C VAL A 185 -3.44 -5.53 -10.55
N GLU A 186 -3.30 -5.84 -11.83
CA GLU A 186 -4.39 -6.45 -12.62
C GLU A 186 -4.59 -7.91 -12.27
N CYS A 187 -3.52 -8.61 -11.89
CA CYS A 187 -3.52 -10.01 -11.50
C CYS A 187 -2.29 -10.35 -10.62
N ARG A 188 -2.37 -11.47 -9.93
CA ARG A 188 -1.28 -12.17 -9.22
C ARG A 188 -1.16 -13.63 -9.64
N LEU A 189 -2.24 -14.16 -10.21
CA LEU A 189 -2.42 -15.53 -10.68
C LEU A 189 -3.18 -15.48 -12.00
N ASP A 190 -3.01 -16.50 -12.83
CA ASP A 190 -3.65 -16.56 -14.16
C ASP A 190 -5.17 -16.67 -14.02
N THR A 191 -5.66 -17.36 -12.99
CA THR A 191 -7.09 -17.42 -12.64
C THR A 191 -7.75 -16.07 -12.34
N GLU A 192 -6.95 -15.02 -12.11
CA GLU A 192 -7.42 -13.65 -11.87
C GLU A 192 -7.59 -12.84 -13.17
N CYS A 193 -7.12 -13.38 -14.29
CA CYS A 193 -7.27 -12.83 -15.62
C CYS A 193 -8.54 -13.34 -16.31
N ARG A 194 -8.99 -12.62 -17.36
CA ARG A 194 -10.24 -12.96 -18.06
C ARG A 194 -9.95 -13.81 -19.29
N GLY A 195 -10.67 -14.92 -19.44
CA GLY A 195 -10.48 -15.85 -20.55
C GLY A 195 -9.10 -16.48 -20.44
N ASP A 196 -8.38 -16.48 -21.56
CA ASP A 196 -7.11 -17.18 -21.73
C ASP A 196 -5.89 -16.30 -21.40
N LEU A 197 -6.13 -15.11 -20.85
CA LEU A 197 -5.06 -14.20 -20.50
C LEU A 197 -4.26 -14.75 -19.31
N VAL A 198 -2.94 -14.74 -19.42
CA VAL A 198 -2.01 -15.18 -18.36
C VAL A 198 -1.53 -13.97 -17.56
N CYS A 199 -1.23 -14.19 -16.29
CA CYS A 199 -0.71 -13.14 -15.43
C CYS A 199 0.82 -13.06 -15.54
N ASP A 200 1.32 -12.02 -16.19
CA ASP A 200 2.75 -11.78 -16.29
C ASP A 200 3.38 -11.61 -14.88
N PRO A 201 4.36 -12.44 -14.50
CA PRO A 201 4.95 -12.44 -13.16
C PRO A 201 5.75 -11.18 -12.82
N VAL A 202 6.18 -10.43 -13.84
CA VAL A 202 6.97 -9.20 -13.75
C VAL A 202 6.07 -7.96 -13.83
N SER A 203 5.24 -7.86 -14.86
CA SER A 203 4.40 -6.68 -15.09
C SER A 203 3.10 -6.69 -14.27
N ARG A 204 2.67 -7.85 -13.77
CA ARG A 204 1.42 -8.05 -13.01
C ARG A 204 0.18 -7.54 -13.75
N ALA A 205 0.23 -7.68 -15.07
CA ALA A 205 -0.81 -7.36 -16.02
C ALA A 205 -1.36 -8.65 -16.65
N CYS A 206 -2.63 -8.63 -17.04
CA CYS A 206 -3.19 -9.71 -17.83
C CYS A 206 -2.83 -9.49 -19.30
N GLY A 207 -1.98 -10.34 -19.84
CA GLY A 207 -1.57 -10.34 -21.25
C GLY A 207 -2.16 -11.54 -21.98
N ALA A 208 -2.07 -11.54 -23.32
CA ALA A 208 -2.10 -12.82 -24.02
C ALA A 208 -0.97 -13.69 -23.43
N GLY A 209 -1.19 -15.01 -23.34
CA GLY A 209 -0.13 -15.93 -22.91
C GLY A 209 1.17 -15.67 -23.67
N ASP A 210 2.29 -15.84 -22.99
CA ASP A 210 3.66 -15.64 -23.48
C ASP A 210 4.52 -16.54 -22.57
N ASN A 211 4.39 -17.85 -22.78
CA ASN A 211 4.88 -18.91 -21.91
C ASN A 211 6.41 -18.90 -21.81
N ASP A 212 7.07 -18.51 -22.90
CA ASP A 212 8.51 -18.35 -22.92
C ASP A 212 9.03 -16.94 -22.58
N GLY A 213 8.19 -15.91 -22.63
CA GLY A 213 8.57 -14.53 -22.34
C GLY A 213 9.43 -13.88 -23.44
N ASP A 214 9.39 -14.39 -24.67
CA ASP A 214 10.13 -13.86 -25.80
C ASP A 214 9.45 -12.61 -26.42
N GLY A 215 8.16 -12.40 -26.08
CA GLY A 215 7.34 -11.28 -26.50
C GLY A 215 6.42 -11.55 -27.69
N VAL A 216 6.35 -12.79 -28.18
CA VAL A 216 5.37 -13.32 -29.10
C VAL A 216 4.27 -14.02 -28.28
N PRO A 217 2.98 -13.71 -28.51
CA PRO A 217 1.92 -14.35 -27.74
C PRO A 217 1.66 -15.80 -28.14
N ASP A 218 1.28 -16.65 -27.17
CA ASP A 218 1.11 -18.09 -27.39
C ASP A 218 0.12 -18.45 -28.51
N ASP A 219 -0.88 -17.58 -28.77
CA ASP A 219 -1.88 -17.83 -29.83
C ASP A 219 -1.34 -17.63 -31.25
N VAL A 220 -0.12 -17.11 -31.38
CA VAL A 220 0.56 -16.83 -32.66
C VAL A 220 2.04 -17.21 -32.67
N ASP A 221 2.58 -17.65 -31.54
CA ASP A 221 3.90 -18.27 -31.46
C ASP A 221 3.92 -19.57 -32.28
N LEU A 222 5.10 -20.01 -32.66
CA LEU A 222 5.32 -21.27 -33.36
C LEU A 222 6.17 -22.25 -32.54
N ASP A 223 6.67 -21.82 -31.38
CA ASP A 223 7.57 -22.52 -30.45
C ASP A 223 7.38 -21.94 -29.04
N ASP A 224 6.21 -22.22 -28.45
CA ASP A 224 5.64 -21.57 -27.26
C ASP A 224 6.49 -21.69 -25.97
N ASP A 225 7.44 -22.63 -25.90
CA ASP A 225 8.37 -22.78 -24.79
C ASP A 225 9.84 -22.48 -25.16
N ASN A 226 10.07 -22.22 -26.45
CA ASN A 226 11.33 -21.88 -27.08
C ASN A 226 12.43 -22.93 -26.90
N ASP A 227 12.05 -24.21 -26.87
CA ASP A 227 12.96 -25.33 -26.81
C ASP A 227 13.54 -25.69 -28.20
N GLY A 228 12.97 -25.14 -29.28
CA GLY A 228 13.44 -25.33 -30.66
C GLY A 228 12.71 -26.42 -31.45
N ILE A 229 11.75 -27.09 -30.84
CA ILE A 229 10.78 -27.98 -31.47
C ILE A 229 9.49 -27.18 -31.67
N PRO A 230 9.02 -26.95 -32.91
CA PRO A 230 7.81 -26.16 -33.11
C PRO A 230 6.56 -26.86 -32.53
N ASP A 231 5.58 -26.11 -32.00
CA ASP A 231 4.34 -26.64 -31.37
C ASP A 231 3.65 -27.67 -32.24
N THR A 232 3.63 -27.39 -33.56
CA THR A 232 3.01 -28.27 -34.53
C THR A 232 3.64 -29.66 -34.58
N GLU A 233 4.91 -29.83 -34.25
CA GLU A 233 5.57 -31.14 -34.23
C GLU A 233 5.37 -31.84 -32.89
N GLU A 234 5.26 -31.11 -31.78
CA GLU A 234 4.96 -31.64 -30.45
C GLU A 234 3.52 -32.10 -30.29
N LEU A 235 2.60 -31.45 -31.01
CA LEU A 235 1.19 -31.80 -31.08
C LEU A 235 0.88 -32.74 -32.27
N GLY A 236 1.88 -33.44 -32.80
CA GLY A 236 1.68 -34.50 -33.81
C GLY A 236 1.19 -34.01 -35.18
N GLY A 237 1.54 -32.78 -35.55
CA GLY A 237 1.22 -32.11 -36.81
C GLY A 237 0.01 -31.18 -36.75
N ALA A 238 -0.59 -30.99 -35.58
CA ALA A 238 -1.73 -30.10 -35.37
C ALA A 238 -1.26 -28.78 -34.75
N ASP A 239 -1.82 -27.67 -35.22
CA ASP A 239 -1.73 -26.36 -34.58
C ASP A 239 -2.99 -26.23 -33.72
N LEU A 240 -2.82 -26.23 -32.39
CA LEU A 240 -3.92 -26.19 -31.41
C LEU A 240 -3.81 -25.00 -30.46
N SER A 241 -2.96 -24.01 -30.76
CA SER A 241 -2.77 -22.81 -29.94
C SER A 241 -3.88 -21.77 -30.19
N GLY A 242 -4.67 -21.95 -31.25
CA GLY A 242 -5.79 -21.08 -31.62
C GLY A 242 -7.10 -21.33 -30.84
N ASP A 243 -8.18 -20.69 -31.31
CA ASP A 243 -9.58 -20.87 -30.87
C ASP A 243 -10.47 -20.92 -32.13
N VAL A 244 -10.64 -22.11 -32.68
CA VAL A 244 -11.29 -22.34 -34.00
C VAL A 244 -12.77 -21.97 -33.98
N ASP A 245 -13.46 -22.21 -32.87
CA ASP A 245 -14.91 -22.03 -32.77
C ASP A 245 -15.32 -20.68 -32.15
N GLY A 246 -14.37 -19.98 -31.54
CA GLY A 246 -14.48 -18.62 -31.03
C GLY A 246 -15.22 -18.54 -29.69
N ASP A 247 -15.24 -19.62 -28.92
CA ASP A 247 -15.89 -19.68 -27.60
C ASP A 247 -15.01 -19.18 -26.45
N GLY A 248 -13.73 -18.92 -26.74
CA GLY A 248 -12.74 -18.42 -25.80
C GLY A 248 -12.07 -19.50 -24.96
N ILE A 249 -12.03 -20.74 -25.47
CA ILE A 249 -11.23 -21.86 -24.96
C ILE A 249 -10.24 -22.25 -26.07
N ALA A 250 -8.94 -22.24 -25.78
CA ALA A 250 -7.93 -22.65 -26.75
C ALA A 250 -8.12 -24.11 -27.20
N ASP A 251 -7.87 -24.39 -28.48
CA ASP A 251 -8.20 -25.66 -29.15
C ASP A 251 -7.58 -26.86 -28.44
N TYR A 252 -6.36 -26.75 -27.90
CA TYR A 252 -5.69 -27.84 -27.17
C TYR A 252 -6.42 -28.27 -25.89
N ARG A 253 -7.25 -27.40 -25.31
CA ARG A 253 -8.04 -27.65 -24.09
C ARG A 253 -9.56 -27.59 -24.33
N ASP A 254 -10.00 -27.41 -25.57
CA ASP A 254 -11.41 -27.42 -25.95
C ASP A 254 -11.89 -28.86 -26.18
N ALA A 255 -12.93 -29.28 -25.43
CA ALA A 255 -13.54 -30.59 -25.57
C ALA A 255 -14.33 -30.78 -26.88
N SER A 256 -14.54 -29.70 -27.64
CA SER A 256 -15.15 -29.68 -28.96
C SER A 256 -14.14 -29.96 -30.08
N GLU A 257 -12.88 -29.56 -29.91
CA GLU A 257 -11.79 -29.74 -30.86
C GLU A 257 -10.94 -30.98 -30.54
N VAL A 258 -10.59 -31.19 -29.28
CA VAL A 258 -9.82 -32.33 -28.80
C VAL A 258 -10.72 -33.35 -28.09
N THR A 259 -10.47 -34.65 -28.31
CA THR A 259 -11.27 -35.71 -27.66
C THR A 259 -10.81 -35.95 -26.23
N CYS A 260 -11.44 -35.27 -25.27
CA CYS A 260 -11.16 -35.37 -23.84
C CYS A 260 -12.41 -35.63 -22.99
N VAL A 261 -12.25 -35.66 -21.66
CA VAL A 261 -13.37 -35.74 -20.71
C VAL A 261 -13.76 -34.31 -20.33
N ASP A 262 -15.03 -33.97 -20.53
CA ASP A 262 -15.69 -32.75 -20.04
C ASP A 262 -16.91 -33.19 -19.20
N ALA A 263 -16.73 -33.34 -17.89
CA ALA A 263 -17.75 -33.88 -16.99
C ALA A 263 -18.76 -32.83 -16.52
N ASP A 264 -18.35 -31.57 -16.44
CA ASP A 264 -19.22 -30.47 -15.97
C ASP A 264 -19.91 -29.71 -17.11
N MET A 265 -19.57 -30.03 -18.37
CA MET A 265 -20.15 -29.52 -19.60
C MET A 265 -19.93 -28.02 -19.78
N ASP A 266 -18.75 -27.53 -19.38
CA ASP A 266 -18.36 -26.13 -19.53
C ASP A 266 -17.65 -25.83 -20.86
N GLY A 267 -17.30 -26.86 -21.63
CA GLY A 267 -16.61 -26.77 -22.92
C GLY A 267 -15.12 -27.08 -22.83
N ALA A 268 -14.51 -27.01 -21.64
CA ALA A 268 -13.09 -27.29 -21.45
C ALA A 268 -12.87 -28.77 -21.08
N CYS A 269 -11.67 -29.26 -21.39
CA CYS A 269 -11.19 -30.54 -20.89
C CYS A 269 -10.96 -30.50 -19.37
N ASP A 270 -11.54 -31.44 -18.62
CA ASP A 270 -11.23 -31.65 -17.19
C ASP A 270 -9.79 -32.14 -16.98
N GLU A 271 -9.28 -32.90 -17.96
CA GLU A 271 -7.94 -33.48 -18.01
C GLU A 271 -7.52 -33.50 -19.49
N LEU A 272 -6.30 -33.02 -19.76
CA LEU A 272 -5.74 -33.01 -21.10
C LEU A 272 -5.46 -34.46 -21.56
N PRO A 273 -5.80 -34.83 -22.80
CA PRO A 273 -5.48 -36.16 -23.29
C PRO A 273 -4.00 -36.30 -23.63
N ARG A 274 -3.48 -37.53 -23.59
CA ARG A 274 -2.09 -37.86 -23.97
C ARG A 274 -1.59 -37.40 -25.33
N SER A 275 -2.49 -36.98 -26.21
CA SER A 275 -2.09 -36.40 -27.49
C SER A 275 -1.66 -34.94 -27.39
N VAL A 276 -1.90 -34.28 -26.25
CA VAL A 276 -1.54 -32.88 -25.99
C VAL A 276 -0.80 -32.68 -24.66
N ASP A 277 -0.87 -33.63 -23.72
CA ASP A 277 -0.18 -33.65 -22.42
C ASP A 277 0.28 -35.10 -22.17
N GLN A 278 1.51 -35.40 -22.60
CA GLN A 278 2.01 -36.75 -22.75
C GLN A 278 2.25 -37.44 -21.39
N ASP A 279 2.79 -36.72 -20.41
CA ASP A 279 3.08 -37.22 -19.07
C ASP A 279 1.87 -37.15 -18.10
N GLY A 280 0.90 -36.28 -18.39
CA GLY A 280 -0.33 -36.07 -17.62
C GLY A 280 -0.14 -35.19 -16.38
N ASP A 281 0.84 -34.28 -16.38
CA ASP A 281 1.09 -33.36 -15.28
C ASP A 281 0.24 -32.06 -15.34
N GLY A 282 -0.43 -31.84 -16.47
CA GLY A 282 -1.31 -30.70 -16.73
C GLY A 282 -0.67 -29.55 -17.50
N VAL A 283 0.61 -29.66 -17.88
CA VAL A 283 1.27 -28.78 -18.84
C VAL A 283 1.14 -29.42 -20.24
N PRO A 284 0.57 -28.72 -21.24
CA PRO A 284 0.56 -29.21 -22.61
C PRO A 284 1.98 -29.34 -23.16
N ASN A 285 2.23 -30.32 -24.04
CA ASN A 285 3.56 -30.60 -24.59
C ASN A 285 4.26 -29.34 -25.12
N HIS A 286 3.60 -28.53 -25.96
CA HIS A 286 4.13 -27.27 -26.51
C HIS A 286 4.46 -26.17 -25.47
N PHE A 287 4.10 -26.37 -24.20
CA PHE A 287 4.47 -25.49 -23.10
C PHE A 287 5.47 -26.14 -22.13
N ASP A 288 5.83 -27.41 -22.36
CA ASP A 288 6.61 -28.25 -21.43
C ASP A 288 7.99 -28.58 -21.99
N LEU A 289 9.02 -28.15 -21.26
CA LEU A 289 10.43 -28.37 -21.64
C LEU A 289 10.90 -29.83 -21.46
N ASP A 290 10.06 -30.72 -20.91
CA ASP A 290 10.32 -32.15 -20.66
C ASP A 290 8.98 -32.91 -20.76
N ALA A 291 8.39 -32.97 -21.96
CA ALA A 291 6.98 -33.30 -22.19
C ALA A 291 6.59 -34.75 -21.81
N ASP A 292 7.56 -35.66 -21.68
CA ASP A 292 7.34 -37.01 -21.15
C ASP A 292 7.87 -37.21 -19.71
N ASN A 293 8.56 -36.21 -19.17
CA ASN A 293 9.07 -36.11 -17.82
C ASN A 293 10.00 -37.27 -17.43
N ASP A 294 10.81 -37.72 -18.39
CA ASP A 294 11.85 -38.73 -18.18
C ASP A 294 13.14 -38.15 -17.55
N GLY A 295 13.26 -36.82 -17.57
CA GLY A 295 14.36 -36.05 -17.00
C GLY A 295 15.42 -35.60 -18.01
N ILE A 296 15.18 -35.76 -19.31
CA ILE A 296 15.96 -35.18 -20.40
C ILE A 296 15.05 -34.19 -21.14
N VAL A 297 15.45 -32.93 -21.19
CA VAL A 297 14.65 -31.87 -21.85
C VAL A 297 14.48 -32.11 -23.35
N ASP A 298 13.32 -31.73 -23.86
CA ASP A 298 12.86 -31.91 -25.23
C ASP A 298 13.89 -31.41 -26.26
N LEU A 299 14.44 -30.21 -26.07
CA LEU A 299 15.55 -29.66 -26.87
C LEU A 299 16.71 -30.66 -27.06
N VAL A 300 17.13 -31.34 -25.99
CA VAL A 300 18.26 -32.28 -26.03
C VAL A 300 17.87 -33.55 -26.76
N GLU A 301 16.66 -34.04 -26.52
CA GLU A 301 16.12 -35.25 -27.16
C GLU A 301 15.86 -35.05 -28.64
N GLY A 302 15.34 -33.88 -29.02
CA GLY A 302 15.22 -33.40 -30.39
C GLY A 302 16.57 -33.34 -31.14
N GLY A 303 17.69 -33.39 -30.41
CA GLY A 303 19.05 -33.41 -30.92
C GLY A 303 19.74 -32.04 -30.91
N GLY A 304 19.21 -31.11 -30.14
CA GLY A 304 19.74 -29.78 -29.89
C GLY A 304 20.88 -29.75 -28.88
N VAL A 305 21.25 -28.54 -28.46
CA VAL A 305 22.30 -28.29 -27.48
C VAL A 305 21.79 -27.26 -26.48
N ASP A 306 21.70 -27.69 -25.22
CA ASP A 306 21.41 -26.85 -24.06
C ASP A 306 22.73 -26.60 -23.29
N ALA A 307 23.40 -25.47 -23.53
CA ALA A 307 24.69 -25.18 -22.92
C ALA A 307 24.60 -24.57 -21.52
N ASP A 308 23.49 -23.92 -21.17
CA ASP A 308 23.30 -23.27 -19.87
C ASP A 308 22.32 -24.00 -18.93
N GLY A 309 21.64 -25.03 -19.41
CA GLY A 309 20.89 -25.99 -18.63
C GLY A 309 19.49 -25.50 -18.26
N ASP A 310 18.88 -24.65 -19.08
CA ASP A 310 17.55 -24.08 -18.83
C ASP A 310 16.44 -24.74 -19.65
N GLY A 311 16.77 -25.74 -20.47
CA GLY A 311 15.82 -26.46 -21.32
C GLY A 311 15.54 -25.77 -22.66
N ARG A 312 16.02 -24.54 -22.88
CA ARG A 312 15.65 -23.72 -24.03
C ARG A 312 16.76 -23.56 -25.05
N ALA A 313 16.37 -23.14 -26.25
CA ALA A 313 17.26 -22.92 -27.36
C ALA A 313 18.31 -21.82 -27.06
N ASP A 314 19.57 -22.22 -27.01
CA ASP A 314 20.71 -21.32 -26.80
C ASP A 314 20.78 -20.18 -27.83
N GLY A 315 20.79 -18.94 -27.34
CA GLY A 315 21.09 -17.78 -28.19
C GLY A 315 19.95 -17.37 -29.11
N PHE A 316 18.71 -17.54 -28.64
CA PHE A 316 17.48 -17.18 -29.31
C PHE A 316 17.57 -15.92 -30.17
N THR A 317 17.18 -16.07 -31.43
CA THR A 317 17.01 -14.98 -32.38
C THR A 317 15.79 -15.23 -33.25
N ASP A 318 14.85 -14.30 -33.21
CA ASP A 318 13.68 -14.25 -34.07
C ASP A 318 13.66 -12.89 -34.81
N MET A 319 13.89 -12.90 -36.12
CA MET A 319 13.95 -11.68 -36.93
C MET A 319 12.61 -11.32 -37.58
N ASP A 320 11.73 -12.29 -37.82
CA ASP A 320 10.40 -12.11 -38.40
C ASP A 320 9.28 -11.93 -37.38
N GLY A 321 9.52 -12.21 -36.10
CA GLY A 321 8.56 -12.02 -35.03
C GLY A 321 7.52 -13.13 -34.99
N ASP A 322 7.91 -14.37 -35.33
CA ASP A 322 7.02 -15.54 -35.33
C ASP A 322 7.32 -16.56 -34.21
N GLY A 323 8.19 -16.20 -33.26
CA GLY A 323 8.44 -16.96 -32.03
C GLY A 323 9.36 -18.16 -32.20
N LEU A 324 9.44 -18.74 -33.40
CA LEU A 324 10.41 -19.80 -33.71
C LEU A 324 11.84 -19.27 -33.87
N HIS A 325 12.80 -19.92 -33.24
CA HIS A 325 14.21 -19.56 -33.41
C HIS A 325 14.66 -19.69 -34.89
N ASP A 326 15.15 -18.58 -35.48
CA ASP A 326 15.63 -18.47 -36.88
C ASP A 326 16.61 -19.59 -37.31
N ALA A 327 17.43 -20.08 -36.38
CA ALA A 327 18.41 -21.12 -36.65
C ALA A 327 17.73 -22.46 -36.95
N PHE A 328 16.62 -22.75 -36.28
CA PHE A 328 15.83 -23.97 -36.48
C PHE A 328 14.90 -23.87 -37.68
N LEU A 329 14.46 -22.67 -38.07
CA LEU A 329 13.84 -22.48 -39.38
C LEU A 329 14.80 -22.83 -40.54
N ALA A 330 16.09 -22.47 -40.40
CA ALA A 330 17.10 -22.75 -41.41
C ALA A 330 17.65 -24.20 -41.36
N MET A 331 17.72 -24.77 -40.16
CA MET A 331 18.22 -26.13 -39.88
C MET A 331 17.41 -26.76 -38.75
N PRO A 332 16.26 -27.38 -39.06
CA PRO A 332 15.42 -28.01 -38.05
C PRO A 332 16.16 -29.08 -37.26
N LEU A 333 15.74 -29.29 -36.02
CA LEU A 333 16.25 -30.36 -35.18
C LEU A 333 16.07 -31.74 -35.85
N PRO A 334 16.98 -32.69 -35.62
CA PRO A 334 16.88 -34.05 -36.17
C PRO A 334 15.62 -34.82 -35.77
N LEU A 335 15.09 -34.55 -34.56
CA LEU A 335 13.91 -35.19 -33.96
C LEU A 335 13.98 -36.72 -34.07
N PRO A 336 14.89 -37.38 -33.34
CA PRO A 336 15.01 -38.83 -33.38
C PRO A 336 13.74 -39.55 -32.86
N ASN A 337 13.63 -40.81 -33.29
CA ASN A 337 12.81 -41.86 -32.66
C ASN A 337 13.78 -43.05 -32.57
N THR A 338 14.25 -43.36 -31.37
CA THR A 338 15.39 -44.24 -31.14
C THR A 338 14.98 -45.71 -31.05
N ASP A 339 13.81 -46.03 -30.50
CA ASP A 339 13.35 -47.40 -30.27
C ASP A 339 12.53 -48.01 -31.44
N ALA A 340 12.02 -47.19 -32.36
CA ALA A 340 11.13 -47.49 -33.49
C ALA A 340 10.54 -48.92 -33.47
N PRO A 341 9.29 -49.09 -33.04
CA PRO A 341 8.16 -48.77 -33.93
C PRO A 341 6.90 -48.25 -33.23
N ASP A 342 6.98 -47.78 -31.99
CA ASP A 342 5.82 -47.38 -31.18
C ASP A 342 5.23 -46.00 -31.57
N ALA A 343 5.98 -45.25 -32.40
CA ALA A 343 5.60 -44.07 -33.17
C ALA A 343 5.66 -42.71 -32.45
N LEU A 344 6.19 -42.64 -31.23
CA LEU A 344 6.46 -41.36 -30.55
C LEU A 344 7.87 -40.87 -30.84
N ARG A 345 8.11 -39.56 -30.83
CA ARG A 345 9.47 -39.02 -30.92
C ARG A 345 10.15 -39.18 -29.56
N ASP A 346 11.49 -39.13 -29.52
CA ASP A 346 12.23 -39.30 -28.26
C ASP A 346 11.70 -38.33 -27.18
N PHE A 347 11.48 -37.06 -27.53
CA PHE A 347 10.90 -36.02 -26.65
C PHE A 347 9.45 -36.23 -26.18
N LEU A 348 8.79 -37.30 -26.63
CA LEU A 348 7.44 -37.68 -26.16
C LEU A 348 7.43 -39.13 -25.65
N ASP A 349 8.59 -39.77 -25.54
CA ASP A 349 8.74 -41.18 -25.24
C ASP A 349 9.57 -41.42 -23.98
N LEU A 350 8.85 -41.58 -22.86
CA LEU A 350 9.36 -41.93 -21.54
C LEU A 350 10.38 -43.10 -21.50
N ASP A 351 10.40 -43.95 -22.54
CA ASP A 351 11.37 -45.04 -22.71
C ASP A 351 11.94 -45.04 -24.14
N ALA A 352 12.58 -43.93 -24.55
CA ALA A 352 13.14 -43.74 -25.88
C ALA A 352 14.14 -44.82 -26.36
N ASP A 353 14.66 -45.69 -25.47
CA ASP A 353 15.52 -46.82 -25.86
C ASP A 353 14.90 -48.23 -25.72
N GLY A 354 13.71 -48.32 -25.12
CA GLY A 354 12.81 -49.49 -25.11
C GLY A 354 13.30 -50.68 -24.26
N ASP A 355 14.00 -50.45 -23.14
CA ASP A 355 14.77 -51.47 -22.39
C ASP A 355 14.15 -52.16 -21.15
#